data_AF-A0AAW2ASK7-F1
#
_entry.id   AF-A0AAW2ASK7-F1
#
_cell.length_a   1.000
_cell.length_b   1.000
_cell.length_c   1.000
_cell.angle_alpha   90.00
_cell.angle_beta   90.00
_cell.angle_gamma   90.00
#
_symmetry.space_group_name_H-M   'P 1'
#
loop_
_entity.id
_entity.type
_entity.pdbx_description
1 polymer ?
#
loop_
_entity_poly.entity_id
_entity_poly.type
_entity_poly.pdbx_seq_one_letter_code
_entity_poly.pdbx_strand_id
1 'polypeptide(L)' 'GRSVTLSCSSDANPPELNYTWYRDTEEHLKPVQTGQNLTINNTDPTHSGRYVCTAQNTII' A
#
# COMPACT_ATOMS: atom_id res chain seq x y z
N GLY A 1 3.96 -20.01 -3.29
CA GLY A 1 2.88 -19.02 -3.15
C GLY A 1 2.39 -18.53 -4.49
N ARG A 2 1.17 -17.98 -4.55
CA ARG A 2 0.68 -17.22 -5.72
C ARG A 2 1.03 -15.74 -5.54
N SER A 3 1.04 -14.96 -6.61
CA SER A 3 1.17 -13.51 -6.48
C SER A 3 -0.20 -12.88 -6.21
N VAL A 4 -0.24 -11.88 -5.35
CA VAL A 4 -1.44 -11.09 -5.04
C VAL A 4 -1.11 -9.63 -5.25
N THR A 5 -2.04 -8.90 -5.87
CA THR A 5 -1.93 -7.46 -6.07
C THR A 5 -3.04 -6.76 -5.28
N LEU A 6 -2.64 -5.82 -4.44
CA LEU A 6 -3.53 -4.92 -3.71
C LEU A 6 -3.54 -3.57 -4.44
N SER A 7 -4.73 -3.01 -4.65
CA SER A 7 -4.92 -1.72 -5.30
C SER A 7 -5.56 -0.74 -4.33
N CYS A 8 -4.99 0.47 -4.25
CA CYS A 8 -5.55 1.57 -3.47
C CYS A 8 -6.12 2.61 -4.43
N SER A 9 -7.29 3.16 -4.11
CA SER A 9 -7.92 4.22 -4.90
C SER A 9 -8.49 5.27 -3.98
N SER A 10 -8.39 6.53 -4.39
CA SER A 10 -8.97 7.66 -3.68
C SER A 10 -9.41 8.70 -4.70
N ASP A 11 -10.57 9.29 -4.47
CA ASP A 11 -11.07 10.37 -5.29
C ASP A 11 -10.43 11.68 -4.84
N ALA A 12 -9.59 12.27 -5.69
CA ALA A 12 -8.97 13.57 -5.46
C ALA A 12 -8.98 14.43 -6.72
N ASN A 13 -8.95 15.74 -6.52
CA ASN A 13 -8.80 16.73 -7.57
C ASN A 13 -7.69 17.72 -7.15
N PRO A 14 -6.50 17.67 -7.76
CA PRO A 14 -6.09 16.86 -8.93
C PRO A 14 -6.07 15.34 -8.68
N PRO A 15 -6.05 14.52 -9.75
CA PRO A 15 -5.97 13.05 -9.64
C PRO A 15 -4.57 12.55 -9.24
N GLU A 16 -3.56 13.41 -9.27
CA GLU A 16 -2.19 13.07 -8.90
C GLU A 16 -2.04 12.98 -7.39
N LEU A 17 -2.13 11.74 -6.90
CA LEU A 17 -1.96 11.37 -5.51
C LEU A 17 -0.68 10.58 -5.32
N ASN A 18 0.06 10.91 -4.27
CA ASN A 18 1.15 10.08 -3.79
C ASN A 18 0.60 8.96 -2.93
N TYR A 19 0.70 7.74 -3.44
CA TYR A 19 0.31 6.53 -2.72
C TYR A 19 1.52 5.93 -2.00
N THR A 20 1.36 5.66 -0.71
CA THR A 20 2.35 4.92 0.08
C THR A 20 1.66 3.75 0.78
N TRP A 21 2.23 2.56 0.62
CA TRP A 21 1.81 1.35 1.31
C TRP A 21 2.64 1.13 2.55
N TYR A 22 1.96 0.75 3.61
CA TYR A 22 2.52 0.39 4.90
C TYR A 22 2.06 -1.01 5.27
N ARG A 23 2.96 -1.77 5.88
CA ARG A 23 2.61 -2.99 6.58
C ARG A 23 2.47 -2.66 8.05
N ASP A 24 1.33 -3.04 8.60
CA ASP A 24 1.07 -2.95 10.02
C ASP A 24 1.82 -4.07 10.74
N THR A 25 2.77 -3.67 11.58
CA THR A 25 3.50 -4.58 12.48
C THR A 25 3.06 -4.28 13.90
N GLU A 26 3.14 -5.24 14.82
CA GLU A 26 2.65 -5.09 16.21
C GLU A 26 3.15 -3.84 16.92
N GLU A 27 4.32 -3.33 16.50
CA GLU A 27 4.88 -2.11 17.05
C GLU A 27 4.52 -0.85 16.24
N HIS A 28 4.58 -0.88 14.90
CA HIS A 28 4.46 0.33 14.05
C HIS A 28 4.02 0.03 12.60
N LEU A 29 3.52 1.07 11.91
CA LEU A 29 3.36 1.06 10.45
C LEU A 29 4.72 1.20 9.76
N LYS A 30 5.17 0.17 9.03
CA LYS A 30 6.42 0.21 8.26
C LYS A 30 6.12 0.44 6.77
N PRO A 31 6.73 1.45 6.12
CA PRO A 31 6.56 1.67 4.68
C PRO A 31 7.16 0.50 3.90
N VAL A 32 6.43 0.00 2.90
CA VAL A 32 6.85 -1.15 2.08
C VAL A 32 7.02 -0.82 0.61
N GLN A 33 6.18 0.06 0.05
CA GLN A 33 6.24 0.42 -1.36
C GLN A 33 5.50 1.74 -1.60
N THR A 34 5.93 2.49 -2.61
CA THR A 34 5.17 3.60 -3.18
C THR A 34 4.44 3.17 -4.45
N GLY A 35 3.37 3.88 -4.77
CA GLY A 35 2.54 3.64 -5.94
C GLY A 35 1.18 3.03 -5.62
N GLN A 36 0.26 3.14 -6.59
CA GLN A 36 -1.15 2.80 -6.42
C GLN A 36 -1.38 1.31 -6.14
N ASN A 37 -0.52 0.45 -6.68
CA ASN A 37 -0.63 -1.01 -6.59
C ASN A 37 0.56 -1.61 -5.84
N LEU A 38 0.29 -2.46 -4.85
CA LEU A 38 1.26 -3.26 -4.13
C LEU A 38 1.17 -4.71 -4.60
N THR A 39 2.25 -5.25 -5.16
CA THR A 39 2.29 -6.66 -5.60
C THR A 39 3.17 -7.48 -4.66
N ILE A 40 2.56 -8.45 -4.00
CA ILE A 40 3.25 -9.41 -3.13
C ILE A 40 3.46 -10.69 -3.95
N ASN A 41 4.71 -10.92 -4.35
CA ASN A 41 5.09 -12.11 -5.09
C ASN A 41 5.31 -13.30 -4.17
N ASN A 42 5.01 -14.50 -4.68
CA ASN A 42 5.24 -15.75 -3.96
C ASN A 42 4.71 -15.73 -2.52
N THR A 43 3.42 -15.40 -2.35
CA THR A 43 2.78 -15.28 -1.04
C THR A 43 3.04 -16.49 -0.15
N ASP A 44 3.29 -16.21 1.13
CA ASP A 44 3.70 -17.15 2.16
C ASP A 44 3.00 -16.74 3.47
N PRO A 45 2.75 -17.63 4.44
CA PRO A 45 2.12 -17.25 5.71
C PRO A 45 2.81 -16.09 6.42
N THR A 46 4.12 -15.90 6.23
CA THR A 46 4.87 -14.74 6.76
C THR A 46 4.48 -13.39 6.16
N HIS A 47 3.80 -13.37 5.00
CA HIS A 47 3.26 -12.15 4.38
C HIS A 47 1.87 -11.78 4.92
N SER A 48 1.28 -12.61 5.76
CA SER A 48 -0.01 -12.33 6.41
C SER A 48 0.09 -11.10 7.33
N GLY A 49 -1.02 -10.37 7.45
CA GLY A 49 -1.11 -9.18 8.28
C GLY A 49 -1.99 -8.10 7.65
N ARG A 50 -2.06 -6.94 8.32
CA ARG A 50 -2.79 -5.78 7.83
C ARG A 50 -1.86 -4.89 7.00
N TYR A 51 -2.34 -4.49 5.82
CA TYR A 51 -1.68 -3.52 4.95
C TYR A 51 -2.55 -2.25 4.91
N VAL A 52 -1.91 -1.10 5.01
CA VAL A 52 -2.56 0.21 5.01
C VAL A 52 -1.99 1.01 3.84
N CYS A 53 -2.85 1.57 3.01
CA CYS A 53 -2.44 2.56 2.02
C CYS A 53 -2.80 3.96 2.49
N THR A 54 -1.92 4.93 2.25
CA THR A 54 -2.23 6.35 2.37
C THR A 54 -2.14 6.98 0.99
N ALA A 55 -3.07 7.87 0.70
CA ALA A 55 -3.08 8.69 -0.50
C ALA A 55 -2.94 10.15 -0.08
N GLN A 56 -1.87 10.82 -0.52
CA GLN A 56 -1.60 12.22 -0.20
C GLN A 56 -1.67 13.07 -1.46
N ASN A 57 -2.46 14.15 -1.39
CA ASN A 57 -2.50 15.15 -2.43
C ASN A 57 -1.22 15.99 -2.40
N THR A 58 -0.54 16.08 -3.54
CA THR A 58 0.70 16.86 -3.69
C THR A 58 0.43 18.34 -3.96
N ILE A 59 -0.82 18.71 -4.27
CA ILE A 59 -1.25 20.10 -4.44
C ILE A 59 -1.89 20.54 -3.12
N ILE A 60 -1.02 20.99 -2.21
CA ILE A 60 -1.40 21.79 -1.03
C ILE A 60 -1.21 23.27 -1.33
#